data_AF-A0A9P6PRD7-F1
#
_entry.id   AF-A0A9P6PRD7-F1
#
_cell.length_a   1.000
_cell.length_b   1.000
_cell.length_c   1.000
_cell.angle_alpha   90.00
_cell.angle_beta   90.00
_cell.angle_gamma   90.00
#
_symmetry.space_group_name_H-M   'P 1'
#
loop_
_entity.id
_entity.type
_entity.pdbx_description
1 polymer ?
#
loop_
_entity_poly.entity_id
_entity_poly.type
_entity_poly.pdbx_seq_one_letter_code
_entity_poly.pdbx_strand_id
1 'polypeptide(L)'
;MNLCGTIFRTHYGFPGSPGTLAAINVVMGRKRLSKDKQEFKAADELLTIVFDAMVQLLCEPLRQGGASDELDIPKLAETITNSFCGEPSPSLFGLPCTTVNINALLFLRDVAVHIELTEAIKAGDIGRISHLLPLITMMMHGGGNTNYALEMLRLLYGIRHLWTDEWSTRVLSSMLVNPKGIDGEWMATDMLQENHNYLLKSIFSSKGSNMTWEYLRDAISTKIKTFQTISRMFEWEVGVGSNSTKHQKPSTASEISKIHGHLQEHGILWKPESGKCAQGIAVVDLQDLGAGKMFGVSIARFLDRHRLEDAVDLAETEALENIIN
;
A
#
# COMPACT_ATOMS: atom_id res chain seq x y z
N MET A 1 -6.50 3.59 0.03
CA MET A 1 -6.84 3.15 1.40
C MET A 1 -6.93 1.63 1.56
N ASN A 2 -7.39 0.86 0.55
CA ASN A 2 -7.62 -0.58 0.73
C ASN A 2 -6.40 -1.50 0.60
N LEU A 3 -5.33 -1.10 -0.11
CA LEU A 3 -4.15 -1.96 -0.28
C LEU A 3 -3.43 -2.21 1.05
N CYS A 4 -3.05 -1.16 1.78
CA CYS A 4 -2.52 -1.26 3.16
C CYS A 4 -3.45 -2.07 4.07
N GLY A 5 -4.77 -1.88 3.96
CA GLY A 5 -5.79 -2.68 4.63
C GLY A 5 -5.68 -4.18 4.35
N THR A 6 -5.49 -4.50 3.08
CA THR A 6 -5.40 -5.87 2.58
C THR A 6 -4.13 -6.55 3.05
N ILE A 7 -2.98 -5.89 2.86
CA ILE A 7 -1.67 -6.39 3.30
C ILE A 7 -1.68 -6.61 4.81
N PHE A 8 -2.13 -5.62 5.58
CA PHE A 8 -2.22 -5.72 7.03
C PHE A 8 -3.03 -6.93 7.48
N ARG A 9 -4.24 -7.14 6.93
CA ARG A 9 -5.11 -8.27 7.32
C ARG A 9 -4.52 -9.62 6.95
N THR A 10 -3.87 -9.72 5.78
CA THR A 10 -3.24 -10.96 5.32
C THR A 10 -2.07 -11.36 6.21
N HIS A 11 -1.22 -10.40 6.57
CA HIS A 11 -0.02 -10.62 7.38
C HIS A 11 -0.25 -10.49 8.89
N TYR A 12 -1.49 -10.19 9.33
CA TYR A 12 -1.79 -9.96 10.75
C TYR A 12 -1.49 -11.19 11.61
N GLY A 13 -1.94 -12.36 11.17
CA GLY A 13 -1.74 -13.63 11.87
C GLY A 13 -2.28 -13.65 13.30
N PHE A 14 -1.60 -14.41 14.17
CA PHE A 14 -1.98 -14.60 15.58
C PHE A 14 -0.81 -14.21 16.50
N PRO A 15 -1.06 -13.62 17.68
CA PRO A 15 0.00 -13.19 18.60
C PRO A 15 1.00 -14.27 19.01
N GLY A 16 0.58 -15.55 19.02
CA GLY A 16 1.44 -16.68 19.37
C GLY A 16 2.22 -17.27 18.18
N SER A 17 2.02 -16.78 16.96
CA SER A 17 2.74 -17.24 15.77
C SER A 17 3.92 -16.30 15.48
N PRO A 18 5.18 -16.79 15.54
CA PRO A 18 6.36 -15.98 15.28
C PRO A 18 6.33 -15.30 13.91
N GLY A 19 6.83 -14.06 13.86
CA GLY A 19 6.95 -13.28 12.61
C GLY A 19 5.65 -12.66 12.08
N THR A 20 4.51 -12.89 12.72
CA THR A 20 3.25 -12.25 12.34
C THR A 20 3.19 -10.81 12.86
N LEU A 21 2.42 -9.95 12.19
CA LEU A 21 2.25 -8.58 12.67
C LEU A 21 1.59 -8.52 14.05
N ALA A 22 0.74 -9.49 14.40
CA ALA A 22 0.14 -9.57 15.74
C ALA A 22 1.20 -9.84 16.81
N ALA A 23 2.13 -10.77 16.58
CA ALA A 23 3.24 -11.05 17.50
C ALA A 23 4.16 -9.82 17.65
N ILE A 24 4.52 -9.19 16.53
CA ILE A 24 5.34 -7.97 16.53
C ILE A 24 4.62 -6.81 17.24
N ASN A 25 3.32 -6.65 17.02
CA ASN A 25 2.51 -5.61 17.65
C ASN A 25 2.46 -5.76 19.19
N VAL A 26 2.45 -7.01 19.70
CA VAL A 26 2.56 -7.30 21.14
C VAL A 26 3.94 -6.89 21.66
N VAL A 27 5.02 -7.23 20.96
CA VAL A 27 6.40 -6.85 21.33
C VAL A 27 6.59 -5.33 21.39
N MET A 28 5.97 -4.60 20.46
CA MET A 28 6.02 -3.14 20.45
C MET A 28 5.09 -2.47 21.47
N GLY A 29 4.05 -3.17 21.95
CA GLY A 29 3.09 -2.63 22.91
C GLY A 29 2.08 -1.64 22.32
N ARG A 30 1.79 -1.70 21.02
CA ARG A 30 0.85 -0.79 20.35
C ARG A 30 -0.61 -1.24 20.57
N LYS A 31 -1.39 -0.42 21.29
CA LYS A 31 -2.79 -0.74 21.68
C LYS A 31 -3.86 -0.39 20.63
N ARG A 32 -3.53 0.35 19.58
CA ARG A 32 -4.50 0.90 18.61
C ARG A 32 -4.82 -0.02 17.44
N LEU A 33 -4.17 -1.18 17.33
CA LEU A 33 -4.26 -2.07 16.18
C LEU A 33 -4.83 -3.43 16.59
N SER A 34 -5.94 -3.81 15.96
CA SER A 34 -6.45 -5.18 15.97
C SER A 34 -6.82 -5.60 14.55
N LYS A 35 -7.03 -6.91 14.33
CA LYS A 35 -7.45 -7.43 13.03
C LYS A 35 -8.74 -6.77 12.52
N ASP A 36 -9.67 -6.50 13.44
CA ASP A 36 -11.01 -5.97 13.12
C ASP A 36 -11.08 -4.43 13.20
N LYS A 37 -10.11 -3.79 13.87
CA LYS A 37 -10.04 -2.33 14.01
C LYS A 37 -8.70 -1.84 13.50
N GLN A 38 -8.72 -1.40 12.24
CA GLN A 38 -7.57 -0.85 11.56
C GLN A 38 -7.74 0.66 11.38
N GLU A 39 -6.99 1.44 12.17
CA GLU A 39 -6.78 2.84 11.86
C GLU A 39 -5.71 2.92 10.75
N PHE A 40 -6.07 3.45 9.58
CA PHE A 40 -5.21 3.42 8.39
C PHE A 40 -3.79 3.92 8.66
N LYS A 41 -3.67 5.10 9.29
CA LYS A 41 -2.38 5.70 9.61
C LYS A 41 -1.53 4.82 10.54
N ALA A 42 -2.14 4.26 11.58
CA ALA A 42 -1.40 3.40 12.52
C ALA A 42 -0.96 2.09 11.86
N ALA A 43 -1.75 1.55 10.94
CA ALA A 43 -1.39 0.35 10.18
C ALA A 43 -0.27 0.64 9.17
N ASP A 44 -0.36 1.74 8.44
CA ASP A 44 0.69 2.22 7.53
C ASP A 44 2.03 2.42 8.26
N GLU A 45 1.99 3.05 9.44
CA GLU A 45 3.16 3.21 10.31
C GLU A 45 3.71 1.87 10.82
N LEU A 46 2.84 0.88 11.11
CA LEU A 46 3.28 -0.46 11.50
C LEU A 46 3.94 -1.20 10.32
N LEU A 47 3.31 -1.21 9.15
CA LEU A 47 3.84 -1.89 7.97
C LEU A 47 5.21 -1.33 7.61
N THR A 48 5.33 0.00 7.58
CA THR A 48 6.59 0.68 7.24
C THR A 48 7.69 0.38 8.23
N ILE A 49 7.44 0.42 9.55
CA ILE A 49 8.51 0.18 10.53
C ILE A 49 8.96 -1.29 10.55
N VAL A 50 8.03 -2.23 10.35
CA VAL A 50 8.37 -3.66 10.27
C VAL A 50 9.15 -3.94 9.00
N PHE A 51 8.75 -3.32 7.88
CA PHE A 51 9.49 -3.39 6.62
C PHE A 51 10.92 -2.86 6.78
N ASP A 52 11.09 -1.66 7.34
CA ASP A 52 12.41 -1.08 7.60
C ASP A 52 13.29 -2.00 8.46
N ALA A 53 12.73 -2.57 9.53
CA ALA A 53 13.45 -3.48 10.40
C ALA A 53 13.89 -4.77 9.68
N MET A 54 13.00 -5.36 8.88
CA MET A 54 13.28 -6.58 8.10
C MET A 54 14.30 -6.33 6.98
N VAL A 55 14.20 -5.21 6.25
CA VAL A 55 15.20 -4.83 5.23
C VAL A 55 16.56 -4.59 5.86
N GLN A 56 16.62 -3.94 7.02
CA GLN A 56 17.89 -3.74 7.74
C GLN A 56 18.57 -5.07 8.08
N LEU A 57 17.82 -6.07 8.58
CA LEU A 57 18.36 -7.40 8.86
C LEU A 57 18.79 -8.14 7.59
N LEU A 58 17.99 -8.06 6.52
CA LEU A 58 18.29 -8.73 5.26
C LEU A 58 19.57 -8.17 4.60
N CYS A 59 19.81 -6.88 4.75
CA CYS A 59 20.99 -6.19 4.22
C CYS A 59 22.22 -6.30 5.14
N GLU A 60 22.07 -6.71 6.39
CA GLU A 60 23.19 -6.78 7.35
C GLU A 60 24.30 -7.75 6.91
N PRO A 61 24.01 -8.98 6.43
CA PRO A 61 25.04 -9.87 5.88
C PRO A 61 25.70 -9.36 4.60
N LEU A 62 25.04 -8.46 3.86
CA LEU A 62 25.58 -7.83 2.65
C LEU A 62 26.58 -6.71 2.99
N ARG A 63 26.59 -6.23 4.23
CA ARG A 63 27.56 -5.26 4.75
C ARG A 63 28.79 -6.00 5.29
N GLN A 64 29.71 -6.40 4.40
CA GLN A 64 31.03 -6.91 4.82
C GLN A 64 32.03 -5.76 5.02
N GLY A 65 32.99 -5.97 5.94
CA GLY A 65 33.70 -4.91 6.63
C GLY A 65 34.68 -4.05 5.82
N GLY A 66 34.97 -2.87 6.38
CA GLY A 66 36.19 -2.10 6.17
C GLY A 66 36.33 -1.35 4.83
N ALA A 67 35.95 -0.07 4.83
CA ALA A 67 36.43 0.98 3.93
C ALA A 67 36.14 0.81 2.42
N SER A 68 34.86 0.64 2.03
CA SER A 68 34.19 1.39 0.96
C SER A 68 32.74 0.90 0.88
N ASP A 69 31.79 1.79 1.09
CA ASP A 69 30.33 1.57 1.16
C ASP A 69 29.71 1.21 -0.21
N GLU A 70 30.13 0.13 -0.85
CA GLU A 70 29.55 -0.29 -2.13
C GLU A 70 28.66 -1.53 -1.92
N LEU A 71 27.41 -1.28 -1.55
CA LEU A 71 26.33 -2.25 -1.71
C LEU A 71 26.28 -2.61 -3.20
N ASP A 72 26.32 -3.89 -3.55
CA ASP A 72 26.14 -4.34 -4.94
C ASP A 72 24.68 -4.10 -5.35
N ILE A 73 24.37 -2.83 -5.67
CA ILE A 73 23.04 -2.35 -6.03
C ILE A 73 22.46 -3.17 -7.19
N PRO A 74 23.20 -3.50 -8.27
CA PRO A 74 22.68 -4.32 -9.36
C PRO A 74 22.25 -5.71 -8.89
N LYS A 75 23.09 -6.42 -8.14
CA LYS A 75 22.76 -7.77 -7.66
C LYS A 75 21.63 -7.76 -6.64
N LEU A 76 21.61 -6.76 -5.75
CA LEU A 76 20.51 -6.56 -4.82
C LEU A 76 19.21 -6.26 -5.57
N ALA A 77 19.25 -5.35 -6.55
CA ALA A 77 18.11 -5.00 -7.38
C ALA A 77 17.59 -6.21 -8.16
N GLU A 78 18.46 -7.01 -8.78
CA GLU A 78 18.07 -8.23 -9.49
C GLU A 78 17.44 -9.27 -8.54
N THR A 79 18.05 -9.48 -7.36
CA THR A 79 17.53 -10.41 -6.34
C THR A 79 16.17 -9.96 -5.80
N ILE A 80 16.04 -8.66 -5.54
CA ILE A 80 14.80 -7.98 -5.21
C ILE A 80 13.81 -8.24 -6.34
N THR A 81 14.05 -7.73 -7.55
CA THR A 81 13.12 -7.83 -8.69
C THR A 81 12.66 -9.26 -8.96
N ASN A 82 13.56 -10.25 -8.94
CA ASN A 82 13.21 -11.65 -9.12
C ASN A 82 12.35 -12.20 -7.95
N SER A 83 12.56 -11.73 -6.73
CA SER A 83 11.72 -12.04 -5.57
C SER A 83 10.39 -11.26 -5.55
N PHE A 84 10.31 -10.11 -6.25
CA PHE A 84 9.10 -9.29 -6.34
C PHE A 84 8.13 -9.77 -7.43
N CYS A 85 8.66 -10.37 -8.50
CA CYS A 85 7.88 -10.89 -9.63
C CYS A 85 7.72 -12.43 -9.63
N GLY A 86 8.36 -13.15 -8.70
CA GLY A 86 8.33 -14.62 -8.62
C GLY A 86 7.99 -15.16 -7.23
N GLU A 87 8.09 -16.48 -7.05
CA GLU A 87 7.91 -17.11 -5.74
C GLU A 87 9.03 -16.67 -4.77
N PRO A 88 8.70 -16.17 -3.57
CA PRO A 88 9.71 -15.76 -2.60
C PRO A 88 10.54 -16.95 -2.16
N SER A 89 11.83 -16.92 -2.49
CA SER A 89 12.77 -18.01 -2.24
C SER A 89 13.82 -17.60 -1.19
N PRO A 90 13.70 -18.06 0.08
CA PRO A 90 14.67 -17.77 1.12
C PRO A 90 16.11 -18.15 0.76
N SER A 91 16.30 -19.20 -0.04
CA SER A 91 17.62 -19.63 -0.49
C SER A 91 18.37 -18.58 -1.31
N LEU A 92 17.68 -17.68 -2.01
CA LEU A 92 18.33 -16.57 -2.74
C LEU A 92 19.06 -15.61 -1.79
N PHE A 93 18.60 -15.51 -0.55
CA PHE A 93 19.21 -14.72 0.53
C PHE A 93 20.10 -15.58 1.43
N GLY A 94 20.37 -16.83 1.04
CA GLY A 94 21.10 -17.79 1.85
C GLY A 94 20.39 -18.18 3.14
N LEU A 95 19.08 -17.94 3.25
CA LEU A 95 18.27 -18.24 4.43
C LEU A 95 17.67 -19.65 4.34
N PRO A 96 17.40 -20.31 5.48
CA PRO A 96 16.67 -21.57 5.50
C PRO A 96 15.26 -21.42 4.89
N CYS A 97 14.87 -22.38 4.02
CA CYS A 97 13.53 -22.43 3.41
C CYS A 97 12.47 -22.89 4.43
N THR A 98 12.13 -22.00 5.35
CA THR A 98 11.16 -22.23 6.43
C THR A 98 9.93 -21.36 6.21
N THR A 99 8.78 -21.80 6.72
CA THR A 99 7.51 -21.05 6.56
C THR A 99 7.62 -19.62 7.08
N VAL A 100 8.33 -19.39 8.18
CA VAL A 100 8.51 -18.03 8.74
C VAL A 100 9.36 -17.13 7.85
N ASN A 101 10.38 -17.67 7.16
CA ASN A 101 11.18 -16.89 6.22
C ASN A 101 10.41 -16.62 4.93
N ILE A 102 9.65 -17.60 4.43
CA ILE A 102 8.77 -17.40 3.27
C ILE A 102 7.73 -16.32 3.58
N ASN A 103 7.08 -16.38 4.76
CA ASN A 103 6.13 -15.36 5.21
C ASN A 103 6.77 -13.98 5.30
N ALA A 104 8.00 -13.88 5.83
CA ALA A 104 8.71 -12.60 5.93
C ALA A 104 9.05 -12.02 4.55
N LEU A 105 9.44 -12.85 3.58
CA LEU A 105 9.68 -12.41 2.21
C LEU A 105 8.37 -11.99 1.50
N LEU A 106 7.27 -12.72 1.70
CA LEU A 106 5.95 -12.32 1.22
C LEU A 106 5.54 -10.96 1.81
N PHE A 107 5.77 -10.76 3.11
CA PHE A 107 5.51 -9.49 3.77
C PHE A 107 6.32 -8.35 3.16
N LEU A 108 7.64 -8.53 3.01
CA LEU A 108 8.52 -7.55 2.38
C LEU A 108 8.03 -7.23 0.96
N ARG A 109 7.69 -8.26 0.18
CA ARG A 109 7.19 -8.11 -1.18
C ARG A 109 5.94 -7.25 -1.23
N ASP A 110 4.93 -7.61 -0.46
CA ASP A 110 3.64 -6.98 -0.49
C ASP A 110 3.70 -5.53 0.04
N VAL A 111 4.50 -5.28 1.08
CA VAL A 111 4.67 -3.92 1.63
C VAL A 111 5.49 -3.03 0.70
N ALA A 112 6.49 -3.53 -0.02
CA ALA A 112 7.23 -2.68 -0.95
C ALA A 112 6.35 -2.19 -2.10
N VAL A 113 5.38 -2.98 -2.59
CA VAL A 113 4.38 -2.50 -3.57
C VAL A 113 3.59 -1.31 -3.01
N HIS A 114 3.21 -1.36 -1.72
CA HIS A 114 2.49 -0.27 -1.05
C HIS A 114 3.37 0.98 -0.84
N ILE A 115 4.64 0.79 -0.46
CA ILE A 115 5.61 1.89 -0.33
C ILE A 115 5.85 2.55 -1.70
N GLU A 116 6.11 1.75 -2.73
CA GLU A 116 6.37 2.21 -4.09
C GLU A 116 5.16 2.97 -4.66
N LEU A 117 3.94 2.48 -4.43
CA LEU A 117 2.72 3.21 -4.78
C LEU A 117 2.64 4.56 -4.05
N THR A 118 2.96 4.58 -2.76
CA THR A 118 2.93 5.80 -1.95
C THR A 118 3.95 6.83 -2.43
N GLU A 119 5.17 6.40 -2.76
CA GLU A 119 6.23 7.26 -3.30
C GLU A 119 5.92 7.73 -4.72
N ALA A 120 5.37 6.88 -5.57
CA ALA A 120 4.91 7.27 -6.91
C ALA A 120 3.79 8.32 -6.85
N ILE A 121 2.83 8.15 -5.92
CA ILE A 121 1.77 9.15 -5.68
C ILE A 121 2.37 10.47 -5.24
N LYS A 122 3.29 10.49 -4.27
CA LYS A 122 3.94 11.72 -3.77
C LYS A 122 4.73 12.43 -4.86
N ALA A 123 5.41 11.67 -5.72
CA ALA A 123 6.16 12.19 -6.85
C ALA A 123 5.27 12.70 -7.99
N GLY A 124 3.97 12.39 -8.00
CA GLY A 124 3.10 12.71 -9.13
C GLY A 124 3.35 11.82 -10.36
N ASP A 125 4.03 10.68 -10.19
CA ASP A 125 4.49 9.84 -11.30
C ASP A 125 3.43 8.81 -11.69
N ILE A 126 2.63 9.17 -12.68
CA ILE A 126 1.58 8.30 -13.23
C ILE A 126 2.13 7.07 -13.95
N GLY A 127 3.37 7.12 -14.44
CA GLY A 127 4.01 5.99 -15.13
C GLY A 127 4.33 4.88 -14.15
N ARG A 128 4.96 5.22 -13.01
CA ARG A 128 5.20 4.28 -11.91
C ARG A 128 3.90 3.69 -11.37
N ILE A 129 2.86 4.52 -11.19
CA ILE A 129 1.54 4.02 -10.78
C ILE A 129 0.99 3.01 -11.80
N SER A 130 1.05 3.34 -13.09
CA SER A 130 0.56 2.47 -14.17
C SER A 130 1.24 1.10 -14.18
N HIS A 131 2.56 1.05 -13.95
CA HIS A 131 3.30 -0.21 -13.83
C HIS A 131 2.90 -1.05 -12.62
N LEU A 132 2.50 -0.43 -11.50
CA LEU A 132 2.09 -1.15 -10.29
C LEU A 132 0.64 -1.66 -10.37
N LEU A 133 -0.20 -1.04 -11.20
CA LEU A 133 -1.63 -1.37 -11.26
C LEU A 133 -1.92 -2.86 -11.44
N PRO A 134 -1.25 -3.64 -12.31
CA PRO A 134 -1.49 -5.08 -12.43
C PRO A 134 -1.23 -5.85 -11.14
N LEU A 135 -0.09 -5.59 -10.49
CA LEU A 135 0.29 -6.19 -9.20
C LEU A 135 -0.75 -5.86 -8.12
N ILE A 136 -1.12 -4.58 -8.01
CA ILE A 136 -2.12 -4.13 -7.04
C ILE A 136 -3.48 -4.80 -7.33
N THR A 137 -3.85 -4.92 -8.60
CA THR A 137 -5.11 -5.56 -9.03
C THR A 137 -5.15 -7.01 -8.53
N MET A 138 -4.08 -7.77 -8.76
CA MET A 138 -3.94 -9.16 -8.27
C MET A 138 -4.03 -9.22 -6.74
N MET A 139 -3.23 -8.41 -6.04
CA MET A 139 -3.21 -8.39 -4.57
C MET A 139 -4.57 -8.06 -3.97
N MET A 140 -5.28 -7.09 -4.56
CA MET A 140 -6.61 -6.70 -4.13
C MET A 140 -7.62 -7.82 -4.31
N HIS A 141 -7.54 -8.58 -5.41
CA HIS A 141 -8.41 -9.72 -5.68
C HIS A 141 -8.10 -10.89 -4.74
N GLY A 142 -6.83 -11.27 -4.62
CA GLY A 142 -6.35 -12.32 -3.72
C GLY A 142 -6.79 -12.06 -2.28
N GLY A 143 -6.71 -10.79 -1.84
CA GLY A 143 -7.11 -10.33 -0.53
C GLY A 143 -8.61 -10.09 -0.32
N GLY A 144 -9.46 -10.46 -1.28
CA GLY A 144 -10.92 -10.45 -1.15
C GLY A 144 -11.61 -9.13 -1.48
N ASN A 145 -10.89 -8.12 -1.97
CA ASN A 145 -11.46 -6.85 -2.42
C ASN A 145 -11.82 -6.91 -3.91
N THR A 146 -12.65 -7.90 -4.27
CA THR A 146 -12.93 -8.24 -5.68
C THR A 146 -13.55 -7.08 -6.47
N ASN A 147 -14.44 -6.29 -5.88
CA ASN A 147 -15.02 -5.12 -6.56
C ASN A 147 -13.93 -4.11 -6.95
N TYR A 148 -13.00 -3.80 -6.04
CA TYR A 148 -11.90 -2.90 -6.34
C TYR A 148 -10.96 -3.47 -7.41
N ALA A 149 -10.65 -4.76 -7.32
CA ALA A 149 -9.82 -5.42 -8.33
C ALA A 149 -10.47 -5.40 -9.73
N LEU A 150 -11.78 -5.58 -9.82
CA LEU A 150 -12.50 -5.53 -11.11
C LEU A 150 -12.52 -4.10 -11.70
N GLU A 151 -12.69 -3.07 -10.88
CA GLU A 151 -12.59 -1.68 -11.35
C GLU A 151 -11.16 -1.35 -11.81
N MET A 152 -10.13 -1.86 -11.12
CA MET A 152 -8.74 -1.71 -11.56
C MET A 152 -8.45 -2.48 -12.85
N LEU A 153 -9.04 -3.67 -13.04
CA LEU A 153 -8.97 -4.41 -14.30
C LEU A 153 -9.61 -3.61 -15.45
N ARG A 154 -10.76 -2.97 -15.20
CA ARG A 154 -11.40 -2.08 -16.16
C ARG A 154 -10.53 -0.90 -16.54
N LEU A 155 -9.88 -0.28 -15.56
CA LEU A 155 -8.92 0.79 -15.78
C LEU A 155 -7.74 0.31 -16.63
N LEU A 156 -7.15 -0.84 -16.30
CA LEU A 156 -6.03 -1.42 -17.04
C LEU A 156 -6.39 -1.76 -18.48
N TYR A 157 -7.56 -2.35 -18.70
CA TYR A 157 -8.08 -2.62 -20.04
C TYR A 157 -8.26 -1.33 -20.85
N GLY A 158 -8.83 -0.31 -20.20
CA GLY A 158 -8.92 1.04 -20.74
C GLY A 158 -7.56 1.54 -21.24
N ILE A 159 -6.56 1.51 -20.35
CA ILE A 159 -5.21 2.03 -20.61
C ILE A 159 -4.49 1.28 -21.73
N ARG A 160 -4.54 -0.06 -21.73
CA ARG A 160 -3.71 -0.88 -22.62
C ARG A 160 -4.33 -1.14 -24.00
N HIS A 161 -5.66 -1.15 -24.09
CA HIS A 161 -6.33 -1.65 -25.32
C HIS A 161 -7.41 -0.71 -25.88
N LEU A 162 -8.08 0.10 -25.05
CA LEU A 162 -9.23 0.89 -25.50
C LEU A 162 -8.90 2.36 -25.76
N TRP A 163 -8.01 2.95 -24.98
CA TRP A 163 -7.73 4.38 -25.02
C TRP A 163 -6.45 4.69 -25.80
N THR A 164 -6.40 5.87 -26.40
CA THR A 164 -5.14 6.41 -26.93
C THR A 164 -4.22 6.80 -25.77
N ASP A 165 -2.91 6.87 -26.02
CA ASP A 165 -1.93 7.29 -25.00
C ASP A 165 -2.28 8.64 -24.35
N GLU A 166 -2.82 9.57 -25.15
CA GLU A 166 -3.29 10.88 -24.67
C GLU A 166 -4.45 10.73 -23.67
N TRP A 167 -5.42 9.87 -23.96
CA TRP A 167 -6.56 9.60 -23.07
C TRP A 167 -6.12 8.87 -21.80
N SER A 168 -5.27 7.85 -21.92
CA SER A 168 -4.69 7.14 -20.79
C SER A 168 -3.94 8.08 -19.86
N THR A 169 -3.12 8.97 -20.42
CA THR A 169 -2.41 10.01 -19.67
C THR A 169 -3.38 10.92 -18.94
N ARG A 170 -4.42 11.45 -19.62
CA ARG A 170 -5.42 12.34 -18.99
C ARG A 170 -6.15 11.67 -17.84
N VAL A 171 -6.59 10.42 -18.02
CA VAL A 171 -7.30 9.67 -16.99
C VAL A 171 -6.40 9.46 -15.78
N LEU A 172 -5.17 8.97 -15.98
CA LEU A 172 -4.21 8.76 -14.89
C LEU A 172 -3.81 10.07 -14.20
N SER A 173 -3.54 11.14 -14.95
CA SER A 173 -3.23 12.46 -14.38
C SER A 173 -4.39 13.00 -13.53
N SER A 174 -5.65 12.70 -13.88
CA SER A 174 -6.81 13.13 -13.09
C SER A 174 -6.90 12.44 -11.72
N MET A 175 -6.22 11.30 -11.54
CA MET A 175 -6.20 10.56 -10.27
C MET A 175 -5.29 11.22 -9.24
N LEU A 176 -4.43 12.16 -9.65
CA LEU A 176 -3.51 12.86 -8.78
C LEU A 176 -3.81 14.36 -8.79
N VAL A 177 -3.57 14.99 -7.65
CA VAL A 177 -3.68 16.43 -7.47
C VAL A 177 -2.55 16.91 -6.58
N ASN A 178 -2.04 18.11 -6.87
CA ASN A 178 -1.10 18.81 -6.00
C ASN A 178 -1.74 20.10 -5.48
N PRO A 179 -2.51 20.05 -4.37
CA PRO A 179 -3.24 21.21 -3.87
C PRO A 179 -2.33 22.36 -3.42
N LYS A 180 -1.06 22.07 -3.11
CA LYS A 180 -0.10 23.04 -2.58
C LYS A 180 0.89 23.54 -3.64
N GLY A 181 1.00 22.85 -4.79
CA GLY A 181 1.98 23.15 -5.83
C GLY A 181 3.43 22.87 -5.42
N ILE A 182 3.65 22.03 -4.40
CA ILE A 182 4.99 21.69 -3.90
C ILE A 182 5.39 20.33 -4.48
N ASP A 183 6.59 20.26 -5.05
CA ASP A 183 7.12 19.01 -5.60
C ASP A 183 7.26 17.95 -4.50
N GLY A 184 6.95 16.70 -4.83
CA GLY A 184 6.91 15.60 -3.83
C GLY A 184 5.73 15.64 -2.85
N GLU A 185 4.80 16.60 -2.96
CA GLU A 185 3.58 16.68 -2.12
C GLU A 185 2.29 16.45 -2.91
N TRP A 186 2.35 15.63 -3.96
CA TRP A 186 1.16 15.16 -4.66
C TRP A 186 0.34 14.19 -3.80
N MET A 187 -0.95 14.10 -4.08
CA MET A 187 -1.87 13.21 -3.40
C MET A 187 -2.92 12.64 -4.36
N ALA A 188 -3.50 11.51 -4.01
CA ALA A 188 -4.64 10.97 -4.75
C ALA A 188 -5.84 11.94 -4.69
N THR A 189 -6.50 12.17 -5.82
CA THR A 189 -7.69 13.02 -5.94
C THR A 189 -8.82 12.55 -5.02
N ASP A 190 -8.99 11.24 -4.87
CA ASP A 190 -9.96 10.64 -3.93
C ASP A 190 -9.66 11.04 -2.47
N MET A 191 -8.39 11.09 -2.07
CA MET A 191 -8.00 11.54 -0.72
C MET A 191 -8.28 13.04 -0.52
N LEU A 192 -8.16 13.86 -1.55
CA LEU A 192 -8.59 15.26 -1.49
C LEU A 192 -10.11 15.35 -1.30
N GLN A 193 -10.86 14.51 -2.00
CA GLN A 193 -12.32 14.46 -1.89
C GLN A 193 -12.78 13.96 -0.52
N GLU A 194 -12.09 12.99 0.07
CA GLU A 194 -12.33 12.54 1.44
C GLU A 194 -12.09 13.67 2.45
N ASN A 195 -11.01 14.42 2.29
CA ASN A 195 -10.75 15.61 3.12
C ASN A 195 -11.89 16.63 2.99
N HIS A 196 -12.39 16.88 1.77
CA HIS A 196 -13.53 17.75 1.57
C HIS A 196 -14.80 17.23 2.28
N ASN A 197 -15.08 15.93 2.15
CA ASN A 197 -16.22 15.29 2.80
C ASN A 197 -16.14 15.39 4.33
N TYR A 198 -14.95 15.19 4.90
CA TYR A 198 -14.71 15.35 6.34
C TYR A 198 -15.01 16.78 6.80
N LEU A 199 -14.48 17.79 6.10
CA LEU A 199 -14.71 19.20 6.43
C LEU A 199 -16.20 19.55 6.39
N LEU A 200 -16.93 19.09 5.36
CA LEU A 200 -18.36 19.32 5.25
C LEU A 200 -19.11 18.75 6.45
N LYS A 201 -18.82 17.50 6.83
CA LYS A 201 -19.53 16.79 7.91
C LYS A 201 -19.13 17.23 9.32
N SER A 202 -17.87 17.58 9.53
CA SER A 202 -17.33 17.85 10.87
C SER A 202 -17.35 19.34 11.22
N ILE A 203 -17.13 20.22 10.24
CA ILE A 203 -16.96 21.66 10.48
C ILE A 203 -18.16 22.46 10.01
N PHE A 204 -18.73 22.16 8.84
CA PHE A 204 -19.75 23.01 8.23
C PHE A 204 -21.18 22.58 8.58
N SER A 205 -21.50 21.28 8.56
CA SER A 205 -22.82 20.80 8.94
C SER A 205 -23.15 20.97 10.43
N SER A 206 -22.15 21.19 11.28
CA SER A 206 -22.30 21.40 12.72
C SER A 206 -22.65 22.84 13.13
N LYS A 207 -22.71 23.80 12.18
CA LYS A 207 -22.84 25.24 12.46
C LYS A 207 -24.28 25.83 12.53
N GLY A 208 -25.29 25.02 12.83
CA GLY A 208 -26.58 25.52 13.34
C GLY A 208 -27.82 25.23 12.50
N SER A 209 -28.99 25.68 12.99
CA SER A 209 -30.34 25.32 12.53
C SER A 209 -30.68 25.71 11.08
N ASN A 210 -29.94 26.64 10.48
CA ASN A 210 -30.16 27.11 9.11
C ASN A 210 -29.26 26.42 8.08
N MET A 211 -28.52 25.39 8.48
CA MET A 211 -27.62 24.64 7.62
C MET A 211 -28.40 23.57 6.83
N THR A 212 -29.08 23.97 5.76
CA THR A 212 -29.79 23.02 4.88
C THR A 212 -28.83 22.25 3.98
N TRP A 213 -29.27 21.11 3.47
CA TRP A 213 -28.51 20.34 2.49
C TRP A 213 -28.20 21.15 1.22
N GLU A 214 -29.18 21.93 0.74
CA GLU A 214 -29.04 22.77 -0.45
C GLU A 214 -27.95 23.82 -0.23
N TYR A 215 -27.92 24.46 0.94
CA TYR A 215 -26.88 25.44 1.26
C TYR A 215 -25.50 24.79 1.36
N LEU A 216 -25.39 23.62 2.00
CA LEU A 216 -24.12 22.86 2.08
C LEU A 216 -23.63 22.46 0.69
N ARG A 217 -24.51 21.93 -0.16
CA ARG A 217 -24.19 21.47 -1.51
C ARG A 217 -23.83 22.63 -2.45
N ASP A 218 -24.68 23.64 -2.51
CA ASP A 218 -24.61 24.67 -3.56
C ASP A 218 -23.67 25.83 -3.18
N ALA A 219 -23.65 26.22 -1.91
CA ALA A 219 -22.87 27.36 -1.44
C ALA A 219 -21.52 26.99 -0.82
N ILE A 220 -21.45 25.91 -0.02
CA ILE A 220 -20.24 25.56 0.76
C ILE A 220 -19.35 24.57 0.00
N SER A 221 -19.87 23.43 -0.45
CA SER A 221 -19.08 22.33 -1.04
C SER A 221 -18.25 22.79 -2.23
N THR A 222 -18.83 23.58 -3.14
CA THR A 222 -18.16 24.13 -4.32
C THR A 222 -17.04 25.12 -4.00
N LYS A 223 -17.04 25.71 -2.80
CA LYS A 223 -16.11 26.78 -2.36
C LYS A 223 -15.32 26.40 -1.11
N ILE A 224 -15.24 25.10 -0.80
CA ILE A 224 -14.73 24.63 0.49
C ILE A 224 -13.31 25.11 0.79
N LYS A 225 -12.43 25.11 -0.23
CA LYS A 225 -11.06 25.63 -0.10
C LYS A 225 -11.04 27.13 0.24
N THR A 226 -11.91 27.92 -0.37
CA THR A 226 -12.03 29.36 -0.09
C THR A 226 -12.43 29.59 1.37
N PHE A 227 -13.43 28.85 1.86
CA PHE A 227 -13.85 28.94 3.27
C PHE A 227 -12.75 28.52 4.25
N GLN A 228 -11.95 27.50 3.92
CA GLN A 228 -10.78 27.12 4.73
C GLN A 228 -9.71 28.21 4.75
N THR A 229 -9.45 28.86 3.63
CA THR A 229 -8.49 29.97 3.56
C THR A 229 -8.97 31.18 4.36
N ILE A 230 -10.24 31.56 4.23
CA ILE A 230 -10.83 32.66 5.02
C ILE A 230 -10.77 32.35 6.52
N SER A 231 -11.05 31.10 6.92
CA SER A 231 -11.00 30.70 8.33
C SER A 231 -9.56 30.81 8.88
N ARG A 232 -8.55 30.37 8.13
CA ARG A 232 -7.13 30.53 8.50
C ARG A 232 -6.69 32.00 8.56
N MET A 233 -7.17 32.84 7.64
CA MET A 233 -6.91 34.28 7.69
C MET A 233 -7.52 34.91 8.94
N PHE A 234 -8.76 34.56 9.27
CA PHE A 234 -9.41 35.04 10.48
C PHE A 234 -8.66 34.60 11.75
N GLU A 235 -8.28 33.31 11.84
CA GLU A 235 -7.46 32.77 12.94
C GLU A 235 -6.16 33.56 13.10
N TRP A 236 -5.47 33.87 12.00
CA TRP A 236 -4.26 34.69 12.01
C TRP A 236 -4.52 36.10 12.55
N GLU A 237 -5.55 36.79 12.04
CA GLU A 237 -5.89 38.15 12.45
C GLU A 237 -6.29 38.24 13.94
N VAL A 238 -6.94 37.21 14.48
CA VAL A 238 -7.31 37.17 15.91
C VAL A 238 -6.19 36.66 16.82
N GLY A 239 -4.99 36.40 16.27
CA GLY A 239 -3.83 35.95 17.03
C GLY A 239 -3.91 34.49 17.50
N VAL A 240 -4.75 33.66 16.89
CA VAL A 240 -4.73 32.22 17.12
C VAL A 240 -3.50 31.66 16.41
N GLY A 241 -2.52 31.22 17.21
CA GLY A 241 -1.31 30.61 16.68
C GLY A 241 -1.63 29.41 15.78
N SER A 242 -0.97 29.33 14.62
CA SER A 242 -1.11 28.18 13.74
C SER A 242 -0.52 26.94 14.44
N ASN A 243 -1.33 25.90 14.60
CA ASN A 243 -0.80 24.60 14.99
C ASN A 243 0.12 24.07 13.89
N SER A 244 1.29 23.55 14.26
CA SER A 244 2.14 22.85 13.29
C SER A 244 1.36 21.68 12.68
N THR A 245 1.22 21.68 11.36
CA THR A 245 0.71 20.53 10.61
C THR A 245 1.78 19.46 10.41
N LYS A 246 3.05 19.79 10.70
CA LYS A 246 4.16 18.86 10.69
C LYS A 246 4.22 18.15 12.04
N HIS A 247 3.72 16.92 12.09
CA HIS A 247 3.98 16.04 13.21
C HIS A 247 5.46 15.62 13.20
N GLN A 248 6.18 15.92 14.27
CA GLN A 248 7.52 15.39 14.46
C GLN A 248 7.41 13.87 14.60
N LYS A 249 8.04 13.12 13.69
CA LYS A 249 8.08 11.66 13.78
C LYS A 249 8.83 11.27 15.06
N PRO A 250 8.24 10.49 15.98
CA PRO A 250 8.98 9.96 17.12
C PRO A 250 10.12 9.06 16.64
N SER A 251 11.21 8.97 17.42
CA SER A 251 12.34 8.10 17.09
C SER A 251 11.89 6.64 17.02
N THR A 252 12.00 6.03 15.84
CA THR A 252 11.64 4.64 15.55
C THR A 252 12.72 3.65 15.95
N ALA A 253 13.93 4.12 16.31
CA ALA A 253 15.08 3.26 16.57
C ALA A 253 14.82 2.22 17.67
N SER A 254 14.18 2.62 18.77
CA SER A 254 13.86 1.69 19.87
C SER A 254 12.85 0.62 19.45
N GLU A 255 11.89 0.96 18.59
CA GLU A 255 10.92 0.00 18.07
C GLU A 255 11.60 -0.98 17.11
N ILE A 256 12.46 -0.49 16.22
CA ILE A 256 13.26 -1.31 15.29
C ILE A 256 14.13 -2.32 16.06
N SER A 257 14.84 -1.89 17.10
CA SER A 257 15.66 -2.80 17.91
C SER A 257 14.84 -3.91 18.60
N LYS A 258 13.59 -3.61 19.02
CA LYS A 258 12.69 -4.64 19.58
C LYS A 258 12.25 -5.63 18.51
N ILE A 259 11.95 -5.16 17.31
CA ILE A 259 11.60 -6.02 16.17
C ILE A 259 12.79 -6.91 15.81
N HIS A 260 14.00 -6.36 15.75
CA HIS A 260 15.23 -7.12 15.50
C HIS A 260 15.42 -8.26 16.51
N GLY A 261 15.30 -7.97 17.80
CA GLY A 261 15.40 -8.99 18.84
C GLY A 261 14.38 -10.12 18.65
N HIS A 262 13.12 -9.79 18.36
CA HIS A 262 12.08 -10.79 18.10
C HIS A 262 12.38 -11.64 16.86
N LEU A 263 12.81 -11.03 15.75
CA LEU A 263 13.10 -11.75 14.51
C LEU A 263 14.31 -12.69 14.68
N GLN A 264 15.37 -12.23 15.37
CA GLN A 264 16.56 -13.03 15.65
C GLN A 264 16.26 -14.19 16.60
N GLU A 265 15.49 -13.96 17.67
CA GLU A 265 15.07 -14.99 18.63
C GLU A 265 14.35 -16.17 17.94
N HIS A 266 13.55 -15.87 16.91
CA HIS A 266 12.79 -16.87 16.17
C HIS A 266 13.46 -17.37 14.88
N GLY A 267 14.67 -16.90 14.57
CA GLY A 267 15.41 -17.29 13.36
C GLY A 267 14.72 -16.87 12.06
N ILE A 268 14.11 -15.68 12.05
CA ILE A 268 13.39 -15.09 10.92
C ILE A 268 14.29 -14.05 10.26
N LEU A 269 14.52 -14.20 8.95
CA LEU A 269 15.54 -13.45 8.19
C LEU A 269 16.93 -13.49 8.83
N TRP A 270 17.19 -14.51 9.65
CA TRP A 270 18.40 -14.66 10.43
C TRP A 270 18.82 -16.13 10.46
N LYS A 271 20.13 -16.39 10.58
CA LYS A 271 20.68 -17.73 10.76
C LYS A 271 20.91 -17.98 12.25
N PRO A 272 20.01 -18.69 12.96
CA PRO A 272 20.19 -18.95 14.38
C PRO A 272 21.41 -19.85 14.62
N GLU A 273 22.20 -19.55 15.65
CA GLU A 273 23.36 -20.36 16.09
C GLU A 273 22.95 -21.79 16.47
N SER A 274 21.71 -21.98 16.92
CA SER A 274 21.14 -23.27 17.30
C SER A 274 20.66 -24.12 16.10
N GLY A 275 20.66 -23.57 14.88
CA GLY A 275 20.17 -24.22 13.65
C GLY A 275 18.64 -24.46 13.60
N LYS A 276 17.89 -24.06 14.62
CA LYS A 276 16.43 -24.23 14.69
C LYS A 276 15.72 -22.93 14.34
N CYS A 277 15.01 -22.91 13.21
CA CYS A 277 14.07 -21.84 12.88
C CYS A 277 12.69 -22.16 13.45
N ALA A 278 11.93 -21.11 13.78
CA ALA A 278 10.52 -21.28 14.12
C ALA A 278 9.72 -21.86 12.94
N GLN A 279 8.74 -22.70 13.26
CA GLN A 279 7.69 -23.08 12.32
C GLN A 279 6.51 -22.14 12.50
N GLY A 280 5.84 -21.79 11.41
CA GLY A 280 4.72 -20.86 11.41
C GLY A 280 3.60 -21.35 10.51
N ILE A 281 2.45 -20.69 10.62
CA ILE A 281 1.32 -20.89 9.70
C ILE A 281 1.66 -20.14 8.41
N ALA A 282 1.52 -20.82 7.26
CA ALA A 282 1.78 -20.20 5.97
C ALA A 282 0.82 -19.03 5.73
N VAL A 283 1.38 -17.89 5.33
CA VAL A 283 0.61 -16.74 4.86
C VAL A 283 0.25 -16.96 3.40
N VAL A 284 -0.94 -16.51 3.03
CA VAL A 284 -1.41 -16.55 1.64
C VAL A 284 -0.56 -15.63 0.77
N ASP A 285 -0.07 -16.12 -0.36
CA ASP A 285 0.48 -15.29 -1.41
C ASP A 285 -0.66 -14.53 -2.12
N LEU A 286 -0.73 -13.21 -1.91
CA LEU A 286 -1.77 -12.35 -2.47
C LEU A 286 -1.71 -12.24 -4.00
N GLN A 287 -0.51 -12.25 -4.57
CA GLN A 287 -0.31 -12.10 -6.00
C GLN A 287 -0.69 -13.39 -6.72
N ASP A 288 -0.18 -14.54 -6.26
CA ASP A 288 -0.49 -15.84 -6.84
C ASP A 288 -1.97 -16.21 -6.69
N LEU A 289 -2.55 -16.03 -5.49
CA LEU A 289 -3.97 -16.28 -5.28
C LEU A 289 -4.84 -15.34 -6.14
N GLY A 290 -4.42 -14.09 -6.29
CA GLY A 290 -5.10 -13.11 -7.14
C GLY A 290 -5.07 -13.51 -8.60
N ALA A 291 -3.88 -13.83 -9.11
CA ALA A 291 -3.65 -14.32 -10.46
C ALA A 291 -4.52 -15.53 -10.78
N GLY A 292 -4.43 -16.60 -9.97
CA GLY A 292 -5.20 -17.83 -10.18
C GLY A 292 -6.71 -17.60 -10.20
N LYS A 293 -7.24 -16.71 -9.33
CA LYS A 293 -8.67 -16.36 -9.33
C LYS A 293 -9.09 -15.49 -10.52
N MET A 294 -8.19 -14.65 -11.02
CA MET A 294 -8.46 -13.82 -12.20
C MET A 294 -8.54 -14.66 -13.47
N PHE A 295 -7.48 -15.43 -13.74
CA PHE A 295 -7.38 -16.31 -14.90
C PHE A 295 -8.45 -17.39 -14.91
N GLY A 296 -8.86 -17.90 -13.73
CA GLY A 296 -9.83 -18.99 -13.68
C GLY A 296 -11.25 -18.60 -14.11
N VAL A 297 -11.84 -17.56 -13.49
CA VAL A 297 -13.28 -17.27 -13.66
C VAL A 297 -13.59 -15.77 -13.70
N SER A 298 -12.76 -14.93 -13.08
CA SER A 298 -13.14 -13.53 -12.87
C SER A 298 -13.06 -12.68 -14.14
N ILE A 299 -12.06 -12.92 -14.99
CA ILE A 299 -11.92 -12.25 -16.29
C ILE A 299 -13.12 -12.58 -17.19
N ALA A 300 -13.46 -13.86 -17.32
CA ALA A 300 -14.63 -14.30 -18.08
C ALA A 300 -15.93 -13.61 -17.58
N ARG A 301 -16.16 -13.59 -16.26
CA ARG A 301 -17.32 -12.91 -15.65
C ARG A 301 -17.28 -11.39 -15.77
N PHE A 302 -16.11 -10.80 -15.92
CA PHE A 302 -15.94 -9.36 -16.14
C PHE A 302 -16.32 -9.01 -17.58
N LEU A 303 -15.80 -9.76 -18.55
CA LEU A 303 -16.14 -9.64 -19.96
C LEU A 303 -17.64 -9.81 -20.19
N ASP A 304 -18.25 -10.87 -19.63
CA ASP A 304 -19.69 -11.12 -19.78
C ASP A 304 -20.57 -10.00 -19.23
N ARG A 305 -20.12 -9.29 -18.18
CA ARG A 305 -20.88 -8.18 -17.57
C ARG A 305 -20.70 -6.84 -18.27
N HIS A 306 -19.66 -6.68 -19.07
CA HIS A 306 -19.32 -5.40 -19.69
C HIS A 306 -19.39 -5.41 -21.22
N ARG A 307 -19.93 -6.48 -21.80
CA ARG A 307 -20.31 -6.50 -23.20
C ARG A 307 -21.42 -5.49 -23.53
N LEU A 308 -21.15 -4.70 -24.57
CA LEU A 308 -22.15 -4.23 -25.52
C LEU A 308 -22.28 -5.37 -26.56
N GLU A 309 -23.35 -6.18 -26.47
CA GLU A 309 -23.79 -7.26 -27.40
C GLU A 309 -22.72 -8.15 -28.11
N ASP A 310 -22.72 -9.45 -27.75
CA ASP A 310 -22.30 -10.63 -28.53
C ASP A 310 -20.87 -10.74 -29.11
N ALA A 311 -19.92 -11.25 -28.31
CA ALA A 311 -18.90 -12.26 -28.66
C ALA A 311 -17.83 -12.38 -27.55
N VAL A 312 -17.58 -13.58 -26.99
CA VAL A 312 -16.29 -13.85 -26.32
C VAL A 312 -15.27 -13.97 -27.43
N ASP A 313 -14.70 -12.84 -27.83
CA ASP A 313 -13.51 -12.90 -28.65
C ASP A 313 -12.38 -13.46 -27.78
N LEU A 314 -11.77 -14.57 -28.23
CA LEU A 314 -10.57 -15.11 -27.58
C LEU A 314 -9.51 -14.01 -27.47
N ALA A 315 -9.46 -13.09 -28.44
CA ALA A 315 -8.52 -11.97 -28.43
C ALA A 315 -8.71 -11.03 -27.24
N GLU A 316 -9.95 -10.76 -26.78
CA GLU A 316 -10.18 -9.92 -25.59
C GLU A 316 -9.79 -10.62 -24.30
N THR A 317 -9.98 -11.94 -24.24
CA THR A 317 -9.58 -12.75 -23.08
C THR A 317 -8.06 -12.80 -23.00
N GLU A 318 -7.38 -13.15 -24.10
CA GLU A 318 -5.91 -13.13 -24.20
C GLU A 318 -5.35 -11.73 -23.90
N ALA A 319 -6.01 -10.65 -24.35
CA ALA A 319 -5.61 -9.28 -24.07
C ALA A 319 -5.68 -8.91 -22.57
N LEU A 320 -6.69 -9.40 -21.84
CA LEU A 320 -6.81 -9.23 -20.39
C LEU A 320 -5.85 -10.13 -19.60
N GLU A 321 -5.57 -11.32 -20.11
CA GLU A 321 -4.59 -12.21 -19.49
C GLU A 321 -3.17 -11.63 -19.62
N ASN A 322 -2.84 -11.10 -20.81
CA ASN A 322 -1.59 -10.36 -21.07
C ASN A 322 -1.51 -9.01 -20.32
N ILE A 323 -2.61 -8.51 -19.75
CA ILE A 323 -2.57 -7.34 -18.87
C ILE A 323 -1.97 -7.68 -17.50
N ILE A 324 -2.27 -8.90 -17.03
CA ILE A 324 -1.95 -9.36 -15.68
C ILE A 324 -0.55 -9.99 -15.64
N ASN A 325 -0.15 -10.67 -16.72
CA ASN A 325 1.22 -11.12 -16.95
C ASN A 325 2.17 -9.96 -17.25
#